data_AF-A0AAD4H4H9-F1
#
_entry.id   AF-A0AAD4H4H9-F1
#
_cell.length_a   1.000
_cell.length_b   1.000
_cell.length_c   1.000
_cell.angle_alpha   90.00
_cell.angle_beta   90.00
_cell.angle_gamma   90.00
#
_symmetry.space_group_name_H-M   'P 1'
#
loop_
_entity.id
_entity.type
_entity.pdbx_description
1 polymer ?
#
loop_
_entity_poly.entity_id
_entity_poly.type
_entity_poly.pdbx_seq_one_letter_code
_entity_poly.pdbx_strand_id
1 'polypeptide(L)'
;MGHKRKKFSERVADRTNKGFDESPFKNATSDTPKGFARIMFKKESMAQRAQDKRQHGSSEDLGAAGKAKKNAANNNNNSNSKNGSGTGKDYGKQETSELRIQPGEKMGDFSRRVDEHMREKMMKTTRDNTSAGSKKKKYFEKLKAKEQAKKLKQQEEKAYEEYETIQDRIRLNDVAEAPPTLTSVPKKRKNDDFMANKKWKNAPGEEDFEDQIADLDKTKKRKLLESSKDDDDKNKRTSVVENGIKKSRLKNLTPAGRRIIEEERKQAIENYRLMKARKDLDRGMSRGGDDDAAADDAEAAAAGY
;
A
#
# COMPACT_ATOMS: atom_id res chain seq x y z
N MET A 1 -21.97 -12.48 29.26
CA MET A 1 -22.99 -13.46 28.81
C MET A 1 -22.49 -14.13 27.55
N GLY A 2 -22.29 -15.46 27.59
CA GLY A 2 -21.90 -16.20 26.40
C GLY A 2 -23.09 -16.30 25.45
N HIS A 3 -23.02 -15.66 24.29
CA HIS A 3 -24.05 -15.84 23.28
C HIS A 3 -24.00 -17.30 22.80
N LYS A 4 -24.98 -18.10 23.22
CA LYS A 4 -25.18 -19.45 22.67
C LYS A 4 -25.50 -19.28 21.19
N ARG A 5 -24.67 -19.88 20.33
CA ARG A 5 -24.95 -19.91 18.89
C ARG A 5 -26.28 -20.64 18.66
N LYS A 6 -27.11 -20.13 17.73
CA LYS A 6 -28.33 -20.80 17.26
C LYS A 6 -28.07 -22.27 16.91
N LYS A 7 -29.06 -23.15 17.10
CA LYS A 7 -28.94 -24.58 16.80
C LYS A 7 -28.59 -24.77 15.32
N PHE A 8 -27.88 -25.85 15.00
CA PHE A 8 -27.42 -26.11 13.62
C PHE A 8 -28.58 -26.13 12.61
N SER A 9 -29.72 -26.73 12.99
CA SER A 9 -30.94 -26.76 12.18
C SER A 9 -31.44 -25.37 11.80
N GLU A 10 -31.54 -24.45 12.77
CA GLU A 10 -31.95 -23.06 12.53
C GLU A 10 -30.96 -22.35 11.59
N ARG A 11 -29.66 -22.65 11.67
CA ARG A 11 -28.67 -22.07 10.76
C ARG A 11 -28.76 -22.62 9.34
N VAL A 12 -29.19 -23.88 9.17
CA VAL A 12 -29.42 -24.49 7.86
C VAL A 12 -30.70 -23.92 7.25
N ALA A 13 -31.78 -23.82 8.03
CA ALA A 13 -33.03 -23.17 7.60
C ALA A 13 -32.82 -21.69 7.23
N ASP A 14 -32.04 -20.95 8.03
CA ASP A 14 -31.67 -19.56 7.71
C ASP A 14 -30.84 -19.47 6.41
N ARG A 15 -30.12 -20.53 6.02
CA ARG A 15 -29.30 -20.57 4.80
C ARG A 15 -30.13 -20.92 3.57
N THR A 16 -31.06 -21.87 3.71
CA THR A 16 -32.01 -22.23 2.65
C THR A 16 -32.99 -21.09 2.37
N ASN A 17 -33.53 -20.45 3.41
CA ASN A 17 -34.45 -19.29 3.25
C ASN A 17 -33.76 -18.06 2.65
N LYS A 18 -32.44 -17.93 2.82
CA LYS A 18 -31.65 -16.86 2.18
C LYS A 18 -31.28 -17.18 0.72
N GLY A 19 -31.73 -18.31 0.18
CA GLY A 19 -31.46 -18.71 -1.19
C GLY A 19 -29.97 -18.95 -1.47
N PHE A 20 -29.14 -19.20 -0.43
CA PHE A 20 -27.70 -19.33 -0.62
C PHE A 20 -27.31 -20.66 -1.30
N ASP A 21 -28.18 -21.67 -1.23
CA ASP A 21 -28.04 -22.96 -1.92
C ASP A 21 -28.79 -23.01 -3.26
N GLU A 22 -29.55 -21.97 -3.62
CA GLU A 22 -30.12 -21.89 -4.95
C GLU A 22 -29.06 -21.38 -5.92
N SER A 23 -28.70 -22.24 -6.88
CA SER A 23 -27.90 -21.86 -8.04
C SER A 23 -28.45 -20.55 -8.62
N PRO A 24 -27.65 -19.48 -8.75
CA PRO A 24 -28.10 -18.12 -9.06
C PRO A 24 -28.66 -17.93 -10.48
N PHE A 25 -29.03 -19.02 -11.17
CA PHE A 25 -29.30 -19.07 -12.60
C PHE A 25 -30.74 -19.40 -12.98
N LYS A 26 -31.65 -19.69 -12.03
CA LYS A 26 -33.00 -20.12 -12.39
C LYS A 26 -33.87 -19.02 -13.04
N ASN A 27 -33.53 -17.74 -12.84
CA ASN A 27 -34.30 -16.59 -13.35
C ASN A 27 -33.48 -15.62 -14.22
N ALA A 28 -32.29 -16.01 -14.68
CA ALA A 28 -31.51 -15.16 -15.57
C ALA A 28 -32.21 -15.10 -16.94
N THR A 29 -32.78 -13.94 -17.26
CA THR A 29 -33.29 -13.66 -18.61
C THR A 29 -32.19 -13.97 -19.63
N SER A 30 -32.53 -14.81 -20.61
CA SER A 30 -31.60 -15.56 -21.47
C SER A 30 -30.68 -14.70 -22.35
N ASP A 31 -30.85 -13.38 -22.35
CA ASP A 31 -30.22 -12.44 -23.28
C ASP A 31 -29.08 -11.62 -22.64
N THR A 32 -28.86 -11.74 -21.32
CA THR A 32 -27.73 -11.06 -20.69
C THR A 32 -26.48 -11.94 -20.66
N PRO A 33 -25.32 -11.44 -21.15
CA PRO A 33 -24.07 -12.18 -21.08
C PRO A 33 -23.77 -12.61 -19.64
N LYS A 34 -23.35 -13.86 -19.46
CA LYS A 34 -23.14 -14.48 -18.13
C LYS A 34 -22.24 -13.66 -17.20
N GLY A 35 -21.25 -12.98 -17.76
CA GLY A 35 -20.38 -12.04 -17.03
C GLY A 35 -21.12 -10.80 -16.53
N PHE A 36 -22.01 -10.24 -17.36
CA PHE A 36 -22.83 -9.08 -17.04
C PHE A 36 -23.90 -9.40 -15.98
N ALA A 37 -24.60 -10.53 -16.12
CA ALA A 37 -25.57 -10.99 -15.14
C ALA A 37 -24.94 -11.12 -13.73
N ARG A 38 -23.73 -11.70 -13.64
CA ARG A 38 -22.99 -11.83 -12.38
C ARG A 38 -22.65 -10.47 -11.75
N ILE A 39 -22.36 -9.45 -12.56
CA ILE A 39 -22.07 -8.09 -12.09
C ILE A 39 -23.36 -7.43 -11.57
N MET A 40 -24.47 -7.59 -12.29
CA MET A 40 -25.78 -7.03 -11.91
C MET A 40 -26.29 -7.62 -10.60
N PHE A 41 -26.32 -8.96 -10.47
CA PHE A 41 -26.74 -9.62 -9.22
C PHE A 41 -25.85 -9.25 -8.02
N LYS A 42 -24.55 -9.07 -8.25
CA LYS A 42 -23.63 -8.62 -7.18
C LYS A 42 -23.93 -7.18 -6.74
N LYS A 43 -24.26 -6.30 -7.69
CA LYS A 43 -24.60 -4.90 -7.40
C LYS A 43 -25.92 -4.81 -6.65
N GLU A 44 -26.92 -5.60 -7.07
CA GLU A 44 -28.23 -5.70 -6.44
C GLU A 44 -28.14 -6.25 -5.02
N SER A 45 -27.43 -7.36 -4.81
CA SER A 45 -27.19 -7.93 -3.47
C SER A 45 -26.51 -6.94 -2.51
N MET A 46 -25.57 -6.12 -3.00
CA MET A 46 -24.96 -5.08 -2.17
C MET A 46 -25.92 -3.93 -1.85
N ALA A 47 -26.79 -3.55 -2.79
CA ALA A 47 -27.79 -2.51 -2.59
C ALA A 47 -28.84 -2.95 -1.56
N GLN A 48 -29.34 -4.18 -1.67
CA GLN A 48 -30.29 -4.76 -0.73
C GLN A 48 -29.70 -4.80 0.69
N ARG A 49 -28.46 -5.26 0.85
CA ARG A 49 -27.77 -5.25 2.16
C ARG A 49 -27.56 -3.84 2.73
N ALA A 50 -27.45 -2.82 1.89
CA ALA A 50 -27.35 -1.44 2.32
C ALA A 50 -28.71 -0.89 2.75
N GLN A 51 -29.80 -1.29 2.08
CA GLN A 51 -31.17 -0.97 2.47
C GLN A 51 -31.55 -1.66 3.79
N ASP A 52 -31.28 -2.95 3.95
CA ASP A 52 -31.53 -3.69 5.19
C ASP A 52 -30.81 -3.05 6.37
N LYS A 53 -29.56 -2.58 6.19
CA LYS A 53 -28.82 -1.86 7.24
C LYS A 53 -29.42 -0.51 7.59
N ARG A 54 -30.07 0.16 6.63
CA ARG A 54 -30.75 1.44 6.87
C ARG A 54 -32.07 1.20 7.58
N GLN A 55 -32.84 0.20 7.16
CA GLN A 55 -34.13 -0.14 7.76
C GLN A 55 -33.98 -0.76 9.16
N HIS A 56 -33.07 -1.72 9.35
CA HIS A 56 -32.79 -2.29 10.67
C HIS A 56 -31.90 -1.41 11.56
N GLY A 57 -31.32 -0.33 11.01
CA GLY A 57 -30.59 0.67 11.79
C GLY A 57 -31.49 1.73 12.43
N SER A 58 -32.77 1.81 12.04
CA SER A 58 -33.69 2.87 12.47
C SER A 58 -34.91 2.40 13.27
N SER A 59 -35.14 1.09 13.44
CA SER A 59 -36.23 0.59 14.29
C SER A 59 -35.69 0.13 15.63
N GLU A 60 -35.79 1.02 16.61
CA GLU A 60 -36.02 0.71 18.03
C GLU A 60 -35.08 -0.33 18.69
N ASP A 61 -33.92 0.14 19.13
CA ASP A 61 -33.41 -0.29 20.44
C ASP A 61 -32.79 0.94 21.13
N LEU A 62 -33.66 1.73 21.75
CA LEU A 62 -33.31 2.74 22.76
C LEU A 62 -32.84 2.04 24.04
N GLY A 63 -31.80 1.22 23.91
CA GLY A 63 -31.06 0.61 25.00
C GLY A 63 -29.82 1.42 25.30
N ALA A 64 -30.01 2.57 25.94
CA ALA A 64 -28.94 3.34 26.58
C ALA A 64 -28.30 2.50 27.70
N ALA A 65 -27.35 1.62 27.36
CA ALA A 65 -26.54 0.91 28.35
C ALA A 65 -25.20 0.44 27.78
N GLY A 66 -24.18 1.28 27.96
CA GLY A 66 -22.85 0.82 28.35
C GLY A 66 -21.88 0.44 27.24
N LYS A 67 -20.80 1.22 27.13
CA LYS A 67 -19.44 0.74 27.44
C LYS A 67 -18.43 1.89 27.41
N ALA A 68 -18.49 2.71 28.45
CA ALA A 68 -17.28 3.26 29.03
C ALA A 68 -16.56 2.12 29.80
N LYS A 69 -15.21 2.16 29.77
CA LYS A 69 -14.23 1.39 30.58
C LYS A 69 -14.18 -0.13 30.42
N LYS A 70 -13.04 -0.61 29.88
CA LYS A 70 -12.01 -1.35 30.63
C LYS A 70 -10.79 -1.64 29.73
N ASN A 71 -9.87 -0.68 29.69
CA ASN A 71 -8.44 -0.95 29.54
C ASN A 71 -7.91 -1.26 30.93
N ALA A 72 -7.99 -2.51 31.38
CA ALA A 72 -7.29 -3.01 32.55
C ALA A 72 -7.34 -4.54 32.54
N ALA A 73 -6.18 -5.15 32.79
CA ALA A 73 -5.97 -6.58 33.01
C ALA A 73 -6.14 -7.50 31.78
N ASN A 74 -5.09 -7.58 30.97
CA ASN A 74 -4.68 -8.88 30.42
C ASN A 74 -3.15 -9.04 30.59
N ASN A 75 -2.73 -8.86 31.84
CA ASN A 75 -1.49 -9.39 32.40
C ASN A 75 -1.88 -10.67 33.17
N ASN A 76 -1.07 -11.72 33.01
CA ASN A 76 -1.08 -12.99 33.74
C ASN A 76 -2.20 -13.98 33.40
N ASN A 77 -1.86 -14.95 32.53
CA ASN A 77 -1.64 -16.33 32.97
C ASN A 77 -1.06 -17.15 31.82
N ASN A 78 0.28 -17.20 31.74
CA ASN A 78 0.95 -18.36 31.16
C ASN A 78 2.24 -18.61 31.93
N SER A 79 2.08 -19.01 33.18
CA SER A 79 3.11 -19.66 33.96
C SER A 79 3.00 -21.17 33.75
N ASN A 80 4.19 -21.76 33.62
CA ASN A 80 4.55 -23.12 34.02
C ASN A 80 4.78 -24.17 32.91
N SER A 81 6.04 -24.22 32.48
CA SER A 81 6.85 -25.34 31.94
C SER A 81 7.89 -24.69 31.03
N LYS A 82 9.08 -24.25 31.48
CA LYS A 82 10.18 -24.95 32.14
C LYS A 82 10.38 -26.38 31.62
N ASN A 83 10.90 -26.47 30.40
CA ASN A 83 12.05 -27.32 30.10
C ASN A 83 12.89 -26.66 29.01
N GLY A 84 14.20 -26.61 29.27
CA GLY A 84 15.15 -25.81 28.51
C GLY A 84 15.40 -26.31 27.09
N SER A 85 15.65 -25.37 26.20
CA SER A 85 16.86 -25.38 25.40
C SER A 85 17.09 -23.95 24.91
N GLY A 86 18.24 -23.38 25.29
CA GLY A 86 18.71 -22.18 24.64
C GLY A 86 19.04 -22.53 23.20
N THR A 87 18.30 -21.97 22.25
CA THR A 87 18.78 -21.86 20.87
C THR A 87 18.51 -20.45 20.40
N GLY A 88 19.61 -19.74 20.22
CA GLY A 88 19.63 -18.38 19.70
C GLY A 88 18.93 -18.31 18.35
N LYS A 89 18.40 -17.12 18.11
CA LYS A 89 18.06 -16.60 16.79
C LYS A 89 19.30 -16.64 15.90
N ASP A 90 19.51 -17.80 15.30
CA ASP A 90 20.27 -17.94 14.07
C ASP A 90 19.53 -19.00 13.25
N TYR A 91 18.38 -18.59 12.70
CA TYR A 91 17.79 -19.31 11.57
C TYR A 91 18.66 -18.98 10.35
N GLY A 92 19.91 -19.45 10.42
CA GLY A 92 20.71 -19.74 9.27
C GLY A 92 19.81 -20.54 8.37
N LYS A 93 19.59 -19.99 7.17
CA LYS A 93 19.11 -20.67 5.98
C LYS A 93 19.51 -22.14 6.10
N GLN A 94 18.60 -23.00 6.58
CA GLN A 94 18.85 -24.42 6.53
C GLN A 94 18.92 -24.66 5.04
N GLU A 95 20.15 -24.75 4.55
CA GLU A 95 20.42 -25.28 3.23
C GLU A 95 19.55 -26.53 3.15
N THR A 96 18.88 -26.68 2.02
CA THR A 96 18.12 -27.86 1.64
C THR A 96 19.09 -29.03 1.65
N SER A 97 19.52 -29.43 2.85
CA SER A 97 20.39 -30.55 3.12
C SER A 97 19.63 -31.68 2.49
N GLU A 98 20.19 -32.12 1.36
CA GLU A 98 19.51 -33.02 0.45
C GLU A 98 18.95 -34.16 1.31
N LEU A 99 17.64 -34.43 1.18
CA LEU A 99 16.93 -35.45 1.95
C LEU A 99 17.50 -36.82 1.57
N ARG A 100 18.69 -37.11 2.09
CA ARG A 100 19.45 -38.33 1.96
C ARG A 100 19.54 -38.97 3.34
N ILE A 101 19.53 -40.30 3.33
CA ILE A 101 19.72 -41.11 4.53
C ILE A 101 21.13 -40.85 5.05
N GLN A 102 21.25 -40.44 6.31
CA GLN A 102 22.56 -40.22 6.91
C GLN A 102 23.21 -41.56 7.29
N PRO A 103 24.55 -41.68 7.26
CA PRO A 103 25.22 -42.91 7.66
C PRO A 103 24.85 -43.27 9.11
N GLY A 104 24.35 -44.48 9.31
CA GLY A 104 23.88 -44.97 10.62
C GLY A 104 22.43 -44.61 10.98
N GLU A 105 21.72 -43.86 10.14
CA GLU A 105 20.30 -43.55 10.34
C GLU A 105 19.42 -44.74 9.91
N LYS A 106 18.40 -45.05 10.71
CA LYS A 106 17.39 -46.04 10.33
C LYS A 106 16.40 -45.43 9.33
N MET A 107 15.87 -46.25 8.43
CA MET A 107 14.88 -45.81 7.43
C MET A 107 13.67 -45.09 8.05
N GLY A 108 13.22 -45.53 9.24
CA GLY A 108 12.11 -44.88 9.95
C GLY A 108 12.41 -43.45 10.42
N ASP A 109 13.64 -43.14 10.80
CA ASP A 109 14.04 -41.79 11.21
C ASP A 109 14.19 -40.87 10.00
N PHE A 110 14.66 -41.41 8.87
CA PHE A 110 14.70 -40.70 7.60
C PHE A 110 13.29 -40.28 7.15
N SER A 111 12.33 -41.22 7.15
CA SER A 111 10.93 -40.91 6.81
C SER A 111 10.35 -39.82 7.70
N ARG A 112 10.64 -39.84 9.01
CA ARG A 112 10.20 -38.79 9.94
C ARG A 112 10.80 -37.43 9.59
N ARG A 113 12.09 -37.34 9.24
CA ARG A 113 12.72 -36.08 8.81
C ARG A 113 12.13 -35.55 7.51
N VAL A 114 11.86 -36.44 6.54
CA VAL A 114 11.19 -36.09 5.28
C VAL A 114 9.80 -35.52 5.57
N ASP A 115 9.02 -36.19 6.41
CA ASP A 115 7.68 -35.75 6.80
C ASP A 115 7.71 -34.41 7.54
N GLU A 116 8.65 -34.19 8.45
CA GLU A 116 8.79 -32.92 9.18
C GLU A 116 9.10 -31.76 8.22
N HIS A 117 10.04 -31.97 7.28
CA HIS A 117 10.39 -30.99 6.25
C HIS A 117 9.20 -30.68 5.32
N MET A 118 8.46 -31.71 4.89
CA MET A 118 7.26 -31.52 4.06
C MET A 118 6.13 -30.86 4.85
N ARG A 119 5.94 -31.21 6.13
CA ARG A 119 4.93 -30.64 7.02
C ARG A 119 5.16 -29.15 7.19
N GLU A 120 6.40 -28.69 7.37
CA GLU A 120 6.69 -27.27 7.47
C GLU A 120 6.33 -26.53 6.17
N LYS A 121 6.69 -27.09 5.01
CA LYS A 121 6.32 -26.53 3.70
C LYS A 121 4.79 -26.47 3.52
N MET A 122 4.07 -27.54 3.89
CA MET A 122 2.60 -27.59 3.85
C MET A 122 1.94 -26.62 4.84
N MET A 123 2.48 -26.46 6.05
CA MET A 123 1.98 -25.50 7.04
C MET A 123 2.21 -24.06 6.57
N LYS A 124 3.33 -23.79 5.90
CA LYS A 124 3.60 -22.47 5.29
C LYS A 124 2.63 -22.18 4.15
N THR A 125 2.44 -23.11 3.21
CA THR A 125 1.51 -22.91 2.09
C THR A 125 0.06 -22.75 2.56
N THR A 126 -0.39 -23.56 3.52
CA THR A 126 -1.74 -23.44 4.10
C THR A 126 -1.90 -22.13 4.86
N ARG A 127 -0.90 -21.68 5.64
CA ARG A 127 -0.92 -20.39 6.34
C ARG A 127 -0.99 -19.21 5.38
N ASP A 128 -0.23 -19.24 4.29
CA ASP A 128 -0.24 -18.21 3.25
C ASP A 128 -1.56 -18.20 2.46
N ASN A 129 -2.19 -19.36 2.30
CA ASN A 129 -3.51 -19.52 1.68
C ASN A 129 -4.68 -19.17 2.61
N THR A 130 -4.44 -18.89 3.90
CA THR A 130 -5.52 -18.45 4.79
C THR A 130 -6.09 -17.10 4.34
N SER A 131 -7.42 -17.01 4.38
CA SER A 131 -8.18 -15.89 3.81
C SER A 131 -7.83 -14.51 4.40
N ALA A 132 -7.24 -14.45 5.60
CA ALA A 132 -6.85 -13.20 6.23
C ALA A 132 -5.56 -12.61 5.62
N GLY A 133 -4.55 -13.45 5.39
CA GLY A 133 -3.32 -13.06 4.70
C GLY A 133 -3.57 -12.72 3.24
N SER A 134 -4.38 -13.53 2.55
CA SER A 134 -4.68 -13.32 1.14
C SER A 134 -5.50 -12.05 0.90
N LYS A 135 -6.45 -11.69 1.78
CA LYS A 135 -7.19 -10.41 1.69
C LYS A 135 -6.26 -9.20 1.81
N LYS A 136 -5.31 -9.23 2.75
CA LYS A 136 -4.32 -8.16 2.93
C LYS A 136 -3.37 -8.07 1.73
N LYS A 137 -2.87 -9.21 1.21
CA LYS A 137 -2.04 -9.27 0.00
C LYS A 137 -2.78 -8.72 -1.23
N LYS A 138 -4.01 -9.17 -1.48
CA LYS A 138 -4.87 -8.66 -2.57
C LYS A 138 -5.17 -7.17 -2.44
N TYR A 139 -5.34 -6.67 -1.22
CA TYR A 139 -5.53 -5.23 -0.99
C TYR A 139 -4.28 -4.42 -1.37
N PHE A 140 -3.09 -4.86 -0.96
CA PHE A 140 -1.84 -4.20 -1.34
C PHE A 140 -1.56 -4.28 -2.84
N GLU A 141 -1.83 -5.42 -3.46
CA GLU A 141 -1.72 -5.61 -4.91
C GLU A 141 -2.66 -4.66 -5.66
N LYS A 142 -3.92 -4.54 -5.22
CA LYS A 142 -4.87 -3.56 -5.76
C LYS A 142 -4.42 -2.12 -5.56
N LEU A 143 -3.75 -1.81 -4.45
CA LEU A 143 -3.21 -0.48 -4.20
C LEU A 143 -2.05 -0.16 -5.16
N LYS A 144 -1.13 -1.11 -5.35
CA LYS A 144 0.01 -1.01 -6.28
C LYS A 144 -0.46 -0.89 -7.73
N ALA A 145 -1.46 -1.67 -8.13
CA ALA A 145 -2.07 -1.58 -9.46
C ALA A 145 -2.73 -0.20 -9.70
N LYS A 146 -3.42 0.35 -8.70
CA LYS A 146 -3.98 1.71 -8.80
C LYS A 146 -2.91 2.79 -8.93
N GLU A 147 -1.79 2.65 -8.23
CA GLU A 147 -0.66 3.59 -8.33
C GLU A 147 0.02 3.53 -9.69
N GLN A 148 0.25 2.32 -10.21
CA GLN A 148 0.78 2.11 -11.56
C GLN A 148 -0.16 2.67 -12.63
N ALA A 149 -1.48 2.44 -12.51
CA ALA A 149 -2.46 3.00 -13.43
C ALA A 149 -2.49 4.53 -13.41
N LYS A 150 -2.34 5.16 -12.23
CA LYS A 150 -2.21 6.62 -12.13
C LYS A 150 -0.93 7.13 -12.78
N LYS A 151 0.18 6.42 -12.58
CA LYS A 151 1.47 6.79 -13.17
C LYS A 151 1.44 6.66 -14.69
N LEU A 152 0.82 5.61 -15.21
CA LEU A 152 0.65 5.40 -16.65
C LEU A 152 -0.27 6.46 -17.26
N LYS A 153 -1.39 6.79 -16.60
CA LYS A 153 -2.26 7.88 -17.02
C LYS A 153 -1.54 9.25 -17.03
N GLN A 154 -0.70 9.53 -16.05
CA GLN A 154 0.11 10.76 -16.02
C GLN A 154 1.18 10.77 -17.12
N GLN A 155 1.71 9.61 -17.51
CA GLN A 155 2.63 9.50 -18.64
C GLN A 155 1.90 9.73 -19.97
N GLU A 156 0.69 9.18 -20.13
CA GLU A 156 -0.15 9.42 -21.30
C GLU A 156 -0.55 10.90 -21.42
N GLU A 157 -0.95 11.54 -20.31
CA GLU A 157 -1.29 12.97 -20.28
C GLU A 157 -0.10 13.85 -20.66
N LYS A 158 1.10 13.56 -20.11
CA LYS A 158 2.34 14.25 -20.50
C LYS A 158 2.71 14.00 -21.96
N ALA A 159 2.57 12.77 -22.45
CA ALA A 159 2.84 12.46 -23.85
C ALA A 159 1.88 13.22 -24.79
N TYR A 160 0.64 13.44 -24.35
CA TYR A 160 -0.33 14.24 -25.10
C TYR A 160 0.01 15.74 -25.08
N GLU A 161 0.39 16.29 -23.92
CA GLU A 161 0.89 17.68 -23.80
C GLU A 161 2.15 17.91 -24.66
N GLU A 162 3.09 16.95 -24.66
CA GLU A 162 4.27 16.97 -25.52
C GLU A 162 3.87 16.92 -27.01
N TYR A 163 2.89 16.09 -27.38
CA TYR A 163 2.41 16.02 -28.76
C TYR A 163 1.72 17.30 -29.24
N GLU A 164 0.91 17.96 -28.41
CA GLU A 164 0.28 19.25 -28.77
C GLU A 164 1.29 20.39 -28.88
N THR A 165 2.35 20.36 -28.07
CA THR A 165 3.40 21.39 -28.07
C THR A 165 4.47 21.16 -29.13
N ILE A 166 4.65 19.93 -29.60
CA ILE A 166 5.39 19.60 -30.82
C ILE A 166 4.52 20.03 -32.02
N GLN A 167 4.40 21.34 -32.20
CA GLN A 167 4.14 21.87 -33.52
C GLN A 167 5.44 21.74 -34.31
N ASP A 168 5.48 20.71 -35.14
CA ASP A 168 6.50 20.48 -36.15
C ASP A 168 6.60 21.73 -37.02
N ARG A 169 7.53 22.63 -36.66
CA ARG A 169 7.90 23.77 -37.49
C ARG A 169 8.75 23.24 -38.64
N ILE A 170 8.12 22.48 -39.53
CA ILE A 170 8.72 22.00 -40.77
C ILE A 170 9.01 23.26 -41.59
N ARG A 171 10.26 23.72 -41.54
CA ARG A 171 10.74 24.72 -42.49
C ARG A 171 10.79 24.01 -43.83
N LEU A 172 9.96 24.45 -44.78
CA LEU A 172 9.76 23.83 -46.09
C LEU A 172 11.06 23.72 -46.95
N ASN A 173 12.17 24.28 -46.46
CA ASN A 173 13.49 24.26 -47.10
C ASN A 173 14.57 23.53 -46.29
N ASP A 174 14.25 22.91 -45.15
CA ASP A 174 15.13 21.89 -44.57
C ASP A 174 14.98 20.64 -45.46
N VAL A 175 15.71 20.65 -46.58
CA VAL A 175 15.96 19.46 -47.39
C VAL A 175 16.53 18.43 -46.43
N ALA A 176 15.78 17.35 -46.20
CA ALA A 176 16.22 16.25 -45.36
C ALA A 176 17.60 15.81 -45.84
N GLU A 177 18.63 16.22 -45.09
CA GLU A 177 20.00 15.83 -45.35
C GLU A 177 20.00 14.30 -45.35
N ALA A 178 20.45 13.71 -46.46
CA ALA A 178 20.38 12.26 -46.65
C ALA A 178 20.94 11.59 -45.39
N PRO A 179 20.27 10.56 -44.84
CA PRO A 179 20.66 9.96 -43.58
C PRO A 179 22.16 9.65 -43.64
N PRO A 180 22.95 10.07 -42.64
CA PRO A 180 24.40 9.96 -42.70
C PRO A 180 24.76 8.51 -43.02
N THR A 181 25.41 8.31 -44.15
CA THR A 181 25.87 6.99 -44.53
C THR A 181 26.86 6.55 -43.47
N LEU A 182 26.54 5.48 -42.74
CA LEU A 182 27.44 4.87 -41.76
C LEU A 182 28.62 4.23 -42.51
N THR A 183 29.57 5.06 -42.94
CA THR A 183 30.83 4.62 -43.57
C THR A 183 31.82 4.09 -42.54
N SER A 184 31.59 4.38 -41.25
CA SER A 184 32.44 3.87 -40.18
C SER A 184 32.09 2.43 -39.86
N VAL A 185 32.96 1.51 -40.25
CA VAL A 185 32.92 0.13 -39.79
C VAL A 185 32.86 0.11 -38.25
N PRO A 186 31.89 -0.58 -37.63
CA PRO A 186 31.77 -0.61 -36.18
C PRO A 186 33.09 -1.09 -35.56
N LYS A 187 33.70 -0.22 -34.75
CA LYS A 187 34.98 -0.47 -34.09
C LYS A 187 34.79 -1.66 -33.14
N LYS A 188 35.41 -2.80 -33.46
CA LYS A 188 35.38 -4.02 -32.64
C LYS A 188 35.68 -3.65 -31.19
N ARG A 189 34.68 -3.77 -30.30
CA ARG A 189 34.90 -3.59 -28.87
C ARG A 189 35.53 -4.89 -28.37
N LYS A 190 36.59 -4.79 -27.56
CA LYS A 190 37.34 -5.94 -27.02
C LYS A 190 36.53 -6.90 -26.13
N ASN A 191 35.20 -6.72 -26.02
CA ASN A 191 34.30 -7.50 -25.18
C ASN A 191 33.24 -8.30 -25.99
N ASP A 192 33.26 -8.25 -27.32
CA ASP A 192 32.26 -8.95 -28.16
C ASP A 192 32.46 -10.49 -28.17
N ASP A 193 33.59 -10.99 -27.66
CA ASP A 193 33.81 -12.43 -27.41
C ASP A 193 32.87 -13.01 -26.33
N PHE A 194 32.27 -12.15 -25.49
CA PHE A 194 31.31 -12.60 -24.48
C PHE A 194 29.96 -13.03 -25.09
N MET A 195 29.61 -12.54 -26.29
CA MET A 195 28.36 -12.89 -26.97
C MET A 195 28.54 -14.02 -27.99
N ALA A 196 29.74 -14.22 -28.53
CA ALA A 196 30.01 -15.29 -29.50
C ALA A 196 30.01 -16.70 -28.88
N ASN A 197 30.37 -16.84 -27.59
CA ASN A 197 30.32 -18.13 -26.88
C ASN A 197 29.02 -18.37 -26.12
N LYS A 198 28.10 -17.40 -26.10
CA LYS A 198 26.75 -17.62 -25.58
C LYS A 198 25.92 -18.30 -26.67
N LYS A 199 26.16 -19.59 -26.85
CA LYS A 199 25.35 -20.50 -27.67
C LYS A 199 23.88 -20.24 -27.31
N TRP A 200 23.14 -19.60 -28.21
CA TRP A 200 21.70 -19.40 -28.10
C TRP A 200 21.03 -20.77 -28.09
N LYS A 201 20.97 -21.40 -26.92
CA LYS A 201 20.05 -22.49 -26.64
C LYS A 201 18.67 -21.87 -26.45
N ASN A 202 18.07 -21.42 -27.55
CA ASN A 202 16.64 -21.21 -27.62
C ASN A 202 16.03 -22.54 -28.06
N ALA A 203 15.73 -23.40 -27.08
CA ALA A 203 14.51 -24.19 -27.16
C ALA A 203 13.42 -23.33 -26.49
N PRO A 204 12.41 -22.84 -27.23
CA PRO A 204 11.33 -22.07 -26.67
C PRO A 204 10.30 -23.04 -26.07
N GLY A 205 10.34 -23.21 -24.76
CA GLY A 205 9.33 -23.96 -24.02
C GLY A 205 9.79 -24.16 -22.58
N GLU A 206 9.06 -23.54 -21.65
CA GLU A 206 9.02 -23.82 -20.20
C GLU A 206 10.41 -23.92 -19.53
N GLU A 207 10.90 -22.89 -18.83
CA GLU A 207 10.65 -22.72 -17.40
C GLU A 207 11.36 -21.42 -16.92
N ASP A 208 10.78 -20.77 -15.90
CA ASP A 208 11.45 -19.88 -14.92
C ASP A 208 11.95 -18.48 -15.31
N PHE A 209 11.06 -17.63 -15.85
CA PHE A 209 11.29 -16.17 -15.91
C PHE A 209 10.96 -15.41 -14.61
N GLU A 210 10.38 -16.08 -13.60
CA GLU A 210 9.86 -15.41 -12.41
C GLU A 210 10.90 -15.23 -11.30
N ASP A 211 11.98 -16.01 -11.31
CA ASP A 211 13.03 -15.96 -10.27
C ASP A 211 14.15 -14.94 -10.54
N GLN A 212 14.39 -14.54 -11.80
CA GLN A 212 15.45 -13.55 -12.10
C GLN A 212 15.05 -12.10 -11.77
N ILE A 213 13.75 -11.77 -11.74
CA ILE A 213 13.28 -10.43 -11.34
C ILE A 213 13.44 -10.24 -9.82
N ALA A 214 13.36 -11.31 -9.03
CA ALA A 214 13.47 -11.25 -7.57
C ALA A 214 14.88 -10.94 -7.05
N ASP A 215 15.93 -11.24 -7.82
CA ASP A 215 17.32 -11.04 -7.39
C ASP A 215 17.93 -9.69 -7.83
N LEU A 216 17.41 -9.08 -8.90
CA LEU A 216 17.77 -7.70 -9.27
C LEU A 216 17.22 -6.66 -8.27
N ASP A 217 16.07 -6.94 -7.63
CA ASP A 217 15.50 -6.06 -6.60
C ASP A 217 16.25 -6.16 -5.26
N LYS A 218 16.84 -7.32 -4.91
CA LYS A 218 17.62 -7.48 -3.66
C LYS A 218 18.99 -6.80 -3.73
N THR A 219 19.65 -6.84 -4.88
CA THR A 219 20.98 -6.24 -5.07
C THR A 219 20.92 -4.71 -5.12
N LYS A 220 19.88 -4.13 -5.75
CA LYS A 220 19.62 -2.67 -5.67
C LYS A 220 19.26 -2.21 -4.25
N LYS A 221 18.57 -3.04 -3.45
CA LYS A 221 18.21 -2.69 -2.07
C LYS A 221 19.38 -2.70 -1.09
N ARG A 222 20.40 -3.56 -1.31
CA ARG A 222 21.65 -3.52 -0.52
C ARG A 222 22.50 -2.30 -0.87
N LYS A 223 22.64 -1.98 -2.16
CA LYS A 223 23.47 -0.85 -2.60
C LYS A 223 22.94 0.53 -2.17
N LEU A 224 21.63 0.66 -1.94
CA LEU A 224 21.04 1.90 -1.41
C LEU A 224 21.20 2.05 0.12
N LEU A 225 21.50 0.97 0.85
CA LEU A 225 21.61 1.00 2.32
C LEU A 225 23.05 1.26 2.81
N GLU A 226 24.04 1.09 1.93
CA GLU A 226 25.46 1.24 2.27
C GLU A 226 26.06 2.61 1.90
N SER A 227 25.34 3.46 1.16
CA SER A 227 25.82 4.80 0.76
C SER A 227 25.32 5.95 1.65
N SER A 228 24.87 5.68 2.87
CA SER A 228 24.35 6.72 3.79
C SER A 228 25.06 6.71 5.15
N LYS A 229 26.38 6.49 5.12
CA LYS A 229 27.23 6.40 6.31
C LYS A 229 28.44 7.32 6.18
N ASP A 230 28.18 8.58 5.83
CA ASP A 230 29.11 9.70 5.98
C ASP A 230 28.48 10.74 6.93
N ASP A 231 29.32 11.36 7.75
CA ASP A 231 29.09 11.65 9.18
C ASP A 231 28.39 12.98 9.56
N ASP A 232 27.68 13.67 8.66
CA ASP A 232 27.29 15.08 8.90
C ASP A 232 25.84 15.38 9.33
N ASP A 233 24.98 14.39 9.60
CA ASP A 233 23.52 14.64 9.69
C ASP A 233 22.84 14.27 11.03
N LYS A 234 23.50 14.55 12.16
CA LYS A 234 22.92 14.29 13.50
C LYS A 234 21.76 15.23 13.89
N ASN A 235 21.63 16.41 13.27
CA ASN A 235 20.56 17.36 13.63
C ASN A 235 19.29 17.29 12.77
N LYS A 236 19.25 16.54 11.65
CA LYS A 236 18.02 16.36 10.84
C LYS A 236 17.25 15.06 11.12
N ARG A 237 17.84 14.10 11.83
CA ARG A 237 17.21 12.79 12.08
C ARG A 237 16.06 12.83 13.10
N THR A 238 16.03 13.77 14.03
CA THR A 238 14.99 13.82 15.07
C THR A 238 13.63 14.25 14.54
N SER A 239 13.58 15.15 13.55
CA SER A 239 12.31 15.63 12.97
C SER A 239 11.66 14.65 11.98
N VAL A 240 12.47 13.86 11.26
CA VAL A 240 11.97 12.85 10.31
C VAL A 240 11.37 11.64 11.04
N VAL A 241 11.97 11.24 12.17
CA VAL A 241 11.49 10.10 12.98
C VAL A 241 10.13 10.42 13.63
N GLU A 242 9.94 11.64 14.15
CA GLU A 242 8.63 12.02 14.71
C GLU A 242 7.52 12.06 13.66
N ASN A 243 7.81 12.57 12.46
CA ASN A 243 6.84 12.62 11.37
C ASN A 243 6.50 11.22 10.81
N GLY A 244 7.45 10.29 10.84
CA GLY A 244 7.24 8.88 10.47
C GLY A 244 6.35 8.13 11.48
N ILE A 245 6.59 8.32 12.78
CA ILE A 245 5.83 7.66 13.85
C ILE A 245 4.36 8.14 13.84
N LYS A 246 4.12 9.45 13.68
CA LYS A 246 2.77 10.03 13.59
C LYS A 246 1.99 9.47 12.39
N LYS A 247 2.61 9.35 11.20
CA LYS A 247 1.97 8.77 10.00
C LYS A 247 1.61 7.29 10.13
N SER A 248 2.34 6.51 10.93
CA SER A 248 2.03 5.09 11.15
C SER A 248 0.79 4.89 12.04
N ARG A 249 0.58 5.75 13.04
CA ARG A 249 -0.56 5.67 13.96
C ARG A 249 -1.89 5.98 13.27
N LEU A 250 -1.94 6.98 12.38
CA LEU A 250 -3.14 7.29 11.59
C LEU A 250 -3.53 6.15 10.63
N LYS A 251 -2.57 5.35 10.14
CA LYS A 251 -2.85 4.24 9.22
C LYS A 251 -3.53 3.05 9.89
N ASN A 252 -3.44 2.93 11.21
CA ASN A 252 -4.05 1.85 11.98
C ASN A 252 -5.41 2.24 12.59
N LEU A 253 -5.86 3.49 12.44
CA LEU A 253 -7.18 3.92 12.93
C LEU A 253 -8.31 3.42 12.03
N THR A 254 -9.46 3.16 12.66
CA THR A 254 -10.72 2.84 11.97
C THR A 254 -11.12 3.97 11.01
N PRO A 255 -11.87 3.70 9.93
CA PRO A 255 -12.30 4.73 9.00
C PRO A 255 -13.10 5.87 9.67
N ALA A 256 -13.89 5.54 10.70
CA ALA A 256 -14.61 6.54 11.50
C ALA A 256 -13.66 7.43 12.30
N GLY A 257 -12.66 6.84 12.98
CA GLY A 257 -11.66 7.62 13.72
C GLY A 257 -10.83 8.54 12.84
N ARG A 258 -10.58 8.16 11.57
CA ARG A 258 -9.90 9.06 10.61
C ARG A 258 -10.75 10.27 10.26
N ARG A 259 -12.06 10.10 10.08
CA ARG A 259 -12.98 11.21 9.79
C ARG A 259 -13.01 12.22 10.94
N ILE A 260 -13.10 11.72 12.18
CA ILE A 260 -13.09 12.57 13.39
C ILE A 260 -11.80 13.40 13.46
N ILE A 261 -10.64 12.76 13.28
CA ILE A 261 -9.35 13.47 13.31
C ILE A 261 -9.22 14.46 12.14
N GLU A 262 -9.76 14.14 10.96
CA GLU A 262 -9.75 15.05 9.81
C GLU A 262 -10.66 16.26 10.03
N GLU A 263 -11.83 16.07 10.65
CA GLU A 263 -12.76 17.14 11.06
C GLU A 263 -12.12 18.05 12.12
N GLU A 264 -11.55 17.48 13.18
CA GLU A 264 -10.81 18.24 14.20
C GLU A 264 -9.65 19.03 13.59
N ARG A 265 -8.93 18.43 12.63
CA ARG A 265 -7.82 19.12 11.94
C ARG A 265 -8.31 20.29 11.09
N LYS A 266 -9.46 20.15 10.41
CA LYS A 266 -10.06 21.25 9.65
C LYS A 266 -10.47 22.39 10.59
N GLN A 267 -11.15 22.06 11.68
CA GLN A 267 -11.58 23.04 12.69
C GLN A 267 -10.38 23.77 13.31
N ALA A 268 -9.29 23.06 13.60
CA ALA A 268 -8.05 23.69 14.11
C ALA A 268 -7.41 24.63 13.08
N ILE A 269 -7.41 24.28 11.80
CA ILE A 269 -6.89 25.14 10.72
C ILE A 269 -7.76 26.38 10.54
N GLU A 270 -9.09 26.23 10.58
CA GLU A 270 -10.03 27.36 10.51
C GLU A 270 -9.85 28.31 11.69
N ASN A 271 -9.77 27.80 12.91
CA ASN A 271 -9.48 28.61 14.11
C ASN A 271 -8.15 29.34 13.99
N TYR A 272 -7.10 28.67 13.49
CA TYR A 272 -5.80 29.31 13.29
C TYR A 272 -5.87 30.42 12.22
N ARG A 273 -6.62 30.21 11.14
CA ARG A 273 -6.84 31.23 10.10
C ARG A 273 -7.60 32.43 10.64
N LEU A 274 -8.65 32.21 11.45
CA LEU A 274 -9.39 33.28 12.12
C LEU A 274 -8.50 34.06 13.09
N MET A 275 -7.72 33.37 13.92
CA MET A 275 -6.76 34.02 14.82
C MET A 275 -5.71 34.82 14.06
N LYS A 276 -5.20 34.29 12.94
CA LYS A 276 -4.22 34.98 12.11
C LYS A 276 -4.82 36.22 11.45
N ALA A 277 -6.02 36.12 10.87
CA ALA A 277 -6.72 37.27 10.29
C ALA A 277 -6.99 38.36 11.34
N ARG A 278 -7.43 37.97 12.55
CA ARG A 278 -7.59 38.90 13.67
C ARG A 278 -6.28 39.58 14.05
N LYS A 279 -5.19 38.80 14.13
CA LYS A 279 -3.86 39.34 14.46
C LYS A 279 -3.33 40.28 13.37
N ASP A 280 -3.61 39.99 12.11
CA ASP A 280 -3.18 40.84 10.99
C ASP A 280 -3.99 42.16 10.98
N LEU A 281 -5.28 42.14 11.36
CA LEU A 281 -6.07 43.35 11.60
C LEU A 281 -5.52 44.18 12.78
N ASP A 282 -5.27 43.54 13.93
CA ASP A 282 -4.67 44.22 15.10
C ASP A 282 -3.30 44.81 14.76
N ARG A 283 -2.49 44.10 13.97
CA ARG A 283 -1.17 44.58 13.53
C ARG A 283 -1.25 45.71 12.51
N GLY A 284 -2.27 45.70 11.64
CA GLY A 284 -2.56 46.80 10.72
C GLY A 284 -2.94 48.08 11.46
N MET A 285 -3.78 47.99 12.49
CA MET A 285 -4.16 49.14 13.32
C MET A 285 -2.98 49.68 14.15
N SER A 286 -2.05 48.81 14.58
CA SER A 286 -0.90 49.24 15.39
C SER A 286 0.30 49.74 14.58
N ARG A 287 0.35 49.55 13.25
CA ARG A 287 1.45 50.03 12.39
C ARG A 287 1.11 51.25 11.55
N GLY A 288 -0.17 51.57 11.38
CA GLY A 288 -0.60 52.76 10.63
C GLY A 288 -0.69 54.05 11.45
N GLY A 289 -0.10 54.11 12.66
CA GLY A 289 -0.19 55.27 13.55
C GLY A 289 1.05 56.16 13.64
N ASP A 290 2.20 55.69 13.14
CA ASP A 290 3.49 56.39 13.33
C ASP A 290 4.08 56.97 12.02
N ASP A 291 3.52 56.64 10.86
CA ASP A 291 4.06 57.08 9.56
C ASP A 291 3.45 58.41 9.05
N ASP A 292 2.33 58.89 9.64
CA ASP A 292 1.70 60.18 9.27
C ASP A 292 2.14 61.36 10.16
N ALA A 293 2.86 61.10 11.26
CA ALA A 293 3.36 62.18 12.15
C ALA A 293 4.61 62.90 11.61
N ALA A 294 5.18 62.45 10.48
CA ALA A 294 6.37 63.06 9.87
C ALA A 294 6.05 64.05 8.74
N ALA A 295 4.78 64.26 8.40
CA ALA A 295 4.38 65.14 7.30
C ALA A 295 4.07 66.60 7.74
N ASP A 296 3.74 66.84 9.01
CA ASP A 296 3.35 68.18 9.49
C ASP A 296 4.53 69.09 9.89
N ASP A 297 5.76 68.56 10.06
CA ASP A 297 6.94 69.37 10.39
C ASP A 297 7.66 69.96 9.18
N ALA A 298 7.25 69.62 7.95
CA ALA A 298 7.87 70.16 6.73
C ALA A 298 7.29 71.51 6.27
N GLU A 299 6.09 71.90 6.73
CA GLU A 299 5.45 73.15 6.30
C GLU A 299 5.92 74.38 7.11
N ALA A 300 6.49 74.18 8.31
CA ALA A 300 7.01 75.26 9.16
C ALA A 300 8.35 75.86 8.69
N ALA A 301 9.08 75.21 7.77
CA ALA A 301 10.35 75.70 7.25
C ALA A 301 10.23 76.63 6.03
N ALA A 302 9.04 76.77 5.44
CA ALA A 302 8.82 77.54 4.21
C ALA A 302 8.25 78.97 4.42
N ALA A 303 7.86 79.34 5.65
CA ALA A 303 7.22 80.63 5.95
C ALA A 303 8.16 81.71 6.53
N GLY A 304 9.47 81.50 6.51
CA GLY A 304 10.45 82.43 7.04
C GLY A 304 11.38 83.02 5.98
N TYR A 305 10.87 83.88 5.09
CA TYR A 305 11.63 84.89 4.35
C TYR A 305 10.73 86.01 3.84
#